data_AF-A0A836VH37-F1
#
_entry.id   AF-A0A836VH37-F1
#
_cell.length_a   1.000
_cell.length_b   1.000
_cell.length_c   1.000
_cell.angle_alpha   90.00
_cell.angle_beta   90.00
_cell.angle_gamma   90.00
#
_symmetry.space_group_name_H-M   'P 1'
#
loop_
_entity.id
_entity.type
_entity.pdbx_description
1 polymer ?
#
loop_
_entity_poly.entity_id
_entity_poly.type
_entity_poly.pdbx_seq_one_letter_code
_entity_poly.pdbx_strand_id
1 'polypeptide(L)'
;MIKYIVMFLLLPNTVLAVTSDFLKTEEPLSFEKFIFNNSLKAPIVKNLRRIKAINKEICDDDFSLRTKDKQICKFLFIPPNKIKIFKNNQNSEEVIIYYPDKDMIEY
;
A
#
# COMPACT_ATOMS: atom_id res chain seq x y z
N MET A 1 43.40 17.73 -46.74
CA MET A 1 42.61 16.57 -46.24
C MET A 1 42.48 16.73 -44.73
N ILE A 2 41.40 17.32 -44.25
CA ILE A 2 41.08 17.43 -42.83
C ILE A 2 39.70 16.78 -42.67
N LYS A 3 39.67 15.63 -42.00
CA LYS A 3 38.46 14.95 -41.56
C LYS A 3 38.53 14.85 -40.04
N TYR A 4 37.34 14.73 -39.44
CA TYR A 4 37.03 14.57 -38.02
C TYR A 4 36.73 15.86 -37.24
N ILE A 5 35.54 16.41 -37.48
CA ILE A 5 34.71 16.88 -36.38
C ILE A 5 33.61 15.82 -36.21
N VAL A 6 33.75 14.96 -35.20
CA VAL A 6 32.63 14.15 -34.70
C VAL A 6 32.03 14.96 -33.56
N MET A 7 30.97 15.69 -33.87
CA MET A 7 30.13 16.37 -32.90
C MET A 7 29.32 15.31 -32.14
N PHE A 8 29.82 14.90 -30.98
CA PHE A 8 29.10 14.05 -30.03
C PHE A 8 28.16 14.93 -29.20
N LEU A 9 27.00 15.26 -29.74
CA LEU A 9 25.94 15.95 -29.00
C LEU A 9 24.59 15.32 -29.33
N LEU A 10 24.29 14.17 -28.72
CA LEU A 10 22.93 13.72 -28.42
C LEU A 10 22.99 12.68 -27.28
N LEU A 11 22.97 13.16 -26.04
CA LEU A 11 22.48 12.37 -24.91
C LEU A 11 20.96 12.59 -24.85
N PRO A 12 20.11 11.60 -25.17
CA PRO A 12 18.72 11.69 -24.76
C PRO A 12 18.68 11.36 -23.26
N ASN A 13 18.35 12.39 -22.47
CA ASN A 13 17.98 12.30 -21.07
C ASN A 13 16.90 11.22 -20.89
N THR A 14 17.30 10.02 -20.45
CA THR A 14 16.38 8.98 -19.98
C THR A 14 16.52 8.82 -18.47
N VAL A 15 16.45 9.95 -17.75
CA VAL A 15 16.43 9.91 -16.29
C VAL A 15 15.40 10.91 -15.78
N LEU A 16 14.12 10.77 -16.14
CA LEU A 16 13.06 11.50 -15.44
C LEU A 16 11.67 10.87 -15.67
N ALA A 17 11.54 9.56 -15.51
CA ALA A 17 10.24 8.88 -15.45
C ALA A 17 10.02 8.09 -14.14
N VAL A 18 10.88 8.32 -13.13
CA VAL A 18 10.83 7.59 -11.84
C VAL A 18 10.18 8.43 -10.72
N THR A 19 9.92 9.71 -10.95
CA THR A 19 9.44 10.63 -9.90
C THR A 19 7.93 10.85 -9.88
N SER A 20 7.21 10.53 -10.96
CA SER A 20 5.74 10.74 -11.02
C SER A 20 4.95 9.66 -10.26
N ASP A 21 5.46 8.44 -10.15
CA ASP A 21 4.82 7.41 -9.32
C ASP A 21 5.02 7.64 -7.82
N PHE A 22 5.98 8.50 -7.43
CA PHE A 22 6.27 8.78 -6.02
C PHE A 22 5.22 9.69 -5.34
N LEU A 23 4.41 10.39 -6.14
CA LEU A 23 3.40 11.35 -5.68
C LEU A 23 1.95 10.85 -5.84
N LYS A 24 1.74 9.58 -6.23
CA LYS A 24 0.41 8.98 -6.13
C LYS A 24 0.11 8.75 -4.66
N THR A 25 -0.72 9.61 -4.08
CA THR A 25 -1.42 9.32 -2.83
C THR A 25 -2.32 8.12 -3.12
N GLU A 26 -1.85 6.91 -2.81
CA GLU A 26 -2.64 5.70 -3.00
C GLU A 26 -3.92 5.80 -2.16
N GLU A 27 -5.07 5.52 -2.78
CA GLU A 27 -6.36 5.53 -2.08
C GLU A 27 -6.48 4.32 -1.15
N PRO A 28 -7.12 4.45 0.03
CA PRO A 28 -7.41 3.31 0.89
C PRO A 28 -8.33 2.29 0.20
N LEU A 29 -7.95 1.02 0.22
CA LEU A 29 -8.60 -0.07 -0.49
C LEU A 29 -9.38 -1.00 0.44
N SER A 30 -10.35 -1.75 -0.06
CA SER A 30 -10.90 -2.89 0.69
C SER A 30 -9.80 -3.91 0.99
N PHE A 31 -9.96 -4.71 2.04
CA PHE A 31 -8.94 -5.66 2.46
C PHE A 31 -8.46 -6.59 1.33
N GLU A 32 -9.40 -7.18 0.56
CA GLU A 32 -9.06 -8.06 -0.57
C GLU A 32 -8.23 -7.33 -1.64
N LYS A 33 -8.66 -6.14 -2.06
CA LYS A 33 -7.94 -5.31 -3.04
C LYS A 33 -6.57 -4.89 -2.52
N PHE A 34 -6.49 -4.54 -1.23
CA PHE A 34 -5.25 -4.20 -0.57
C PHE A 34 -4.25 -5.37 -0.60
N ILE A 35 -4.68 -6.57 -0.22
CA ILE A 35 -3.82 -7.77 -0.26
C ILE A 35 -3.39 -8.07 -1.69
N PHE A 36 -4.30 -8.02 -2.66
CA PHE A 36 -3.99 -8.28 -4.07
C PHE A 36 -2.93 -7.29 -4.60
N ASN A 37 -3.15 -5.99 -4.43
CA ASN A 37 -2.27 -4.93 -4.92
C ASN A 37 -0.89 -4.93 -4.27
N ASN A 38 -0.79 -5.41 -3.02
CA ASN A 38 0.45 -5.41 -2.26
C ASN A 38 1.06 -6.81 -2.07
N SER A 39 0.54 -7.82 -2.77
CA SER A 39 0.91 -9.24 -2.63
C SER A 39 2.37 -9.55 -2.95
N LEU A 40 3.08 -8.66 -3.66
CA LEU A 40 4.51 -8.81 -3.97
C LEU A 40 5.43 -8.08 -2.98
N LYS A 41 4.87 -7.27 -2.05
CA LYS A 41 5.67 -6.55 -1.06
C LYS A 41 6.07 -7.51 0.07
N ALA A 42 7.37 -7.60 0.33
CA ALA A 42 7.91 -8.53 1.34
C ALA A 42 7.25 -8.42 2.74
N PRO A 43 6.96 -7.22 3.29
CA PRO A 43 6.29 -7.10 4.59
C PRO A 43 4.87 -7.68 4.58
N ILE A 44 4.19 -7.66 3.43
CA ILE A 44 2.85 -8.23 3.29
C ILE A 44 2.93 -9.75 3.23
N VAL A 45 3.81 -10.29 2.37
CA VAL A 45 3.96 -11.74 2.21
C VAL A 45 4.39 -12.40 3.52
N LYS A 46 5.42 -11.85 4.18
CA LYS A 46 5.95 -12.40 5.43
C LYS A 46 4.93 -12.41 6.56
N ASN A 47 4.02 -11.42 6.58
CA ASN A 47 3.09 -11.21 7.68
C ASN A 47 1.63 -11.47 7.30
N LEU A 48 1.35 -12.11 6.15
CA LEU A 48 0.00 -12.25 5.60
C LEU A 48 -0.99 -12.87 6.59
N ARG A 49 -0.56 -13.91 7.31
CA ARG A 49 -1.40 -14.57 8.33
C ARG A 49 -1.79 -13.61 9.44
N ARG A 50 -0.84 -12.80 9.93
CA ARG A 50 -1.08 -11.81 10.98
C ARG A 50 -1.94 -10.66 10.49
N ILE A 51 -1.70 -10.17 9.28
CA ILE A 51 -2.51 -9.12 8.64
C ILE A 51 -3.98 -9.57 8.50
N LYS A 52 -4.24 -10.82 8.11
CA LYS A 52 -5.59 -11.40 8.08
C LYS A 52 -6.23 -11.48 9.47
N ALA A 53 -5.45 -11.86 10.49
CA ALA A 53 -5.93 -11.89 11.87
C ALA A 53 -6.32 -10.49 12.36
N ILE A 54 -5.52 -9.47 12.04
CA ILE A 54 -5.78 -8.07 12.40
C ILE A 54 -7.03 -7.55 11.70
N ASN A 55 -7.24 -7.86 10.42
CA ASN A 55 -8.50 -7.51 9.73
C ASN A 55 -9.70 -8.09 10.47
N LYS A 56 -9.62 -9.36 10.88
CA LYS A 56 -10.69 -10.00 11.65
C LYS A 56 -10.88 -9.37 13.03
N GLU A 57 -9.80 -9.08 13.74
CA GLU A 57 -9.81 -8.50 15.09
C GLU A 57 -10.37 -7.07 15.11
N ILE A 58 -9.92 -6.21 14.20
CA ILE A 58 -10.25 -4.78 14.17
C ILE A 58 -11.60 -4.53 13.47
N CYS A 59 -11.82 -5.22 12.36
CA CYS A 59 -12.89 -4.92 11.40
C CYS A 59 -14.03 -5.93 11.40
N ASP A 60 -13.92 -7.02 12.19
CA ASP A 60 -14.91 -8.12 12.25
C ASP A 60 -15.31 -8.64 10.85
N ASP A 61 -14.35 -8.55 9.93
CA ASP A 61 -14.46 -8.99 8.54
C ASP A 61 -13.86 -10.40 8.44
N ASP A 62 -14.75 -11.38 8.47
CA ASP A 62 -14.42 -12.77 8.17
C ASP A 62 -14.49 -12.91 6.65
N PHE A 63 -13.35 -13.24 6.03
CA PHE A 63 -13.16 -13.44 4.58
C PHE A 63 -14.19 -14.41 3.94
N SER A 64 -14.99 -15.09 4.77
CA SER A 64 -15.98 -16.13 4.51
C SER A 64 -17.42 -15.63 4.33
N LEU A 65 -17.77 -14.40 4.73
CA LEU A 65 -19.17 -13.97 4.82
C LEU A 65 -19.48 -12.72 3.98
N ARG A 66 -20.15 -12.97 2.84
CA ARG A 66 -20.85 -11.95 2.04
C ARG A 66 -21.94 -11.28 2.88
N THR A 67 -21.59 -10.29 3.70
CA THR A 67 -22.57 -9.42 4.35
C THR A 67 -22.36 -8.00 3.83
N LYS A 68 -23.32 -7.53 3.03
CA LYS A 68 -23.27 -6.25 2.30
C LYS A 68 -23.31 -5.01 3.19
N ASP A 69 -23.56 -5.18 4.50
CA ASP A 69 -23.88 -4.09 5.42
C ASP A 69 -22.89 -3.94 6.60
N LYS A 70 -21.76 -4.64 6.61
CA LYS A 70 -20.75 -4.51 7.67
C LYS A 70 -19.77 -3.36 7.40
N GLN A 71 -19.41 -2.65 8.47
CA GLN A 71 -18.44 -1.55 8.49
C GLN A 71 -17.20 -1.90 7.65
N ILE A 72 -17.01 -1.16 6.55
CA ILE A 72 -15.95 -1.43 5.59
C ILE A 72 -14.68 -0.74 6.08
N CYS A 73 -13.82 -1.49 6.77
CA CYS A 73 -12.45 -1.03 6.95
C CYS A 73 -11.77 -0.84 5.60
N LYS A 74 -10.97 0.22 5.48
CA LYS A 74 -10.08 0.42 4.34
C LYS A 74 -8.64 0.33 4.77
N PHE A 75 -7.77 -0.08 3.85
CA PHE A 75 -6.37 -0.38 4.11
C PHE A 75 -5.49 0.37 3.13
N LEU A 76 -4.39 0.92 3.63
CA LEU A 76 -3.41 1.62 2.82
C LEU A 76 -2.00 1.22 3.23
N PHE A 77 -1.18 0.82 2.26
CA PHE A 77 0.22 0.55 2.50
C PHE A 77 0.97 1.88 2.51
N ILE A 78 1.65 2.19 3.60
CA ILE A 78 2.46 3.38 3.75
C ILE A 78 3.93 2.95 3.84
N PRO A 79 4.78 3.35 2.88
CA PRO A 79 6.21 3.15 2.99
C PRO A 79 6.78 3.75 4.29
N PRO A 80 7.82 3.16 4.90
CA PRO A 80 8.55 1.99 4.44
C PRO A 80 7.74 0.69 4.56
N ASN A 81 7.22 0.34 5.75
CA ASN A 81 6.51 -0.91 5.99
C ASN A 81 5.40 -0.69 7.04
N LYS A 82 4.41 0.17 6.73
CA LYS A 82 3.27 0.43 7.61
C LYS A 82 1.96 0.16 6.88
N ILE A 83 0.94 -0.21 7.63
CA ILE A 83 -0.43 -0.37 7.11
C ILE A 83 -1.32 0.56 7.91
N LYS A 84 -1.95 1.52 7.25
CA LYS A 84 -3.03 2.30 7.84
C LYS A 84 -4.35 1.58 7.63
N ILE A 85 -5.12 1.46 8.69
CA ILE A 85 -6.43 0.82 8.73
C ILE A 85 -7.44 1.91 9.12
N PHE A 86 -8.33 2.22 8.21
CA PHE A 86 -9.38 3.22 8.39
C PHE A 86 -10.66 2.49 8.77
N LYS A 87 -11.05 2.59 10.03
CA LYS A 87 -12.27 1.98 10.56
C LYS A 87 -13.37 3.04 10.63
N ASN A 88 -14.32 2.95 9.71
CA ASN A 88 -15.48 3.84 9.71
C ASN A 88 -16.56 3.33 10.66
N ASN A 89 -16.72 4.02 11.79
CA ASN A 89 -17.87 3.91 12.66
C ASN A 89 -18.94 4.92 12.21
N GLN A 90 -20.21 4.69 12.54
CA GLN A 90 -21.37 5.45 12.03
C GLN A 90 -21.22 6.99 12.10
N ASN A 91 -20.39 7.51 13.02
CA ASN A 91 -20.17 8.95 13.24
C ASN A 91 -18.69 9.38 13.28
N SER A 92 -17.72 8.47 13.06
CA SER A 92 -16.28 8.79 13.16
C SER A 92 -15.41 7.81 12.38
N GLU A 93 -14.27 8.29 11.88
CA GLU A 93 -13.23 7.44 11.29
C GLU A 93 -12.08 7.31 12.29
N GLU A 94 -11.81 6.08 12.72
CA GLU A 94 -10.65 5.73 13.54
C GLU A 94 -9.51 5.25 12.62
N VAL A 95 -8.30 5.80 12.79
CA VAL A 95 -7.15 5.44 11.97
C VAL A 95 -6.15 4.67 12.82
N ILE A 96 -6.02 3.39 12.55
CA ILE A 96 -5.13 2.48 13.26
C ILE A 96 -3.90 2.22 12.39
N ILE A 97 -2.71 2.23 12.98
CA ILE A 97 -1.45 1.97 12.27
C ILE A 97 -0.89 0.63 12.73
N TYR A 98 -0.75 -0.30 11.80
CA TYR A 98 -0.06 -1.57 12.03
C TYR A 98 1.34 -1.56 11.41
N TYR A 99 2.31 -2.08 12.16
CA TYR A 99 3.70 -2.24 11.78
C TYR A 99 4.03 -3.74 11.60
N PRO A 100 3.94 -4.29 10.38
CA PRO A 100 4.12 -5.72 10.14
C PRO A 100 5.43 -6.29 10.65
N ASP A 101 6.53 -5.55 10.51
CA ASP A 101 7.86 -6.03 10.90
C ASP A 101 8.08 -6.04 12.42
N LYS A 102 7.25 -5.32 13.18
CA LYS A 102 7.34 -5.19 14.63
C LYS A 102 6.21 -5.91 15.37
N ASP A 103 5.21 -6.41 14.64
CA ASP A 103 3.95 -6.91 15.17
C ASP A 103 3.32 -5.96 16.22
N MET A 104 3.24 -4.67 15.87
CA MET A 104 2.80 -3.60 16.77
C MET A 104 1.65 -2.80 16.15
N ILE A 105 0.69 -2.41 16.98
CA ILE A 105 -0.49 -1.60 16.60
C ILE A 105 -0.46 -0.28 17.40
N GLU A 106 -0.71 0.83 16.71
CA GLU A 106 -0.92 2.18 17.29
C GLU A 106 -2.34 2.65 16.95
N TYR A 107 -3.05 3.23 17.93
CA TYR A 107 -4.41 3.76 17.81
C TYR A 107 -4.41 5.29 17.81
#